data_AF-A0A3B9MJG6-F1
#
_entry.id   AF-A0A3B9MJG6-F1
#
_cell.length_a   1.000
_cell.length_b   1.000
_cell.length_c   1.000
_cell.angle_alpha   90.00
_cell.angle_beta   90.00
_cell.angle_gamma   90.00
#
_symmetry.space_group_name_H-M   'P 1'
#
loop_
_entity.id
_entity.type
_entity.pdbx_description
1 polymer ?
#
loop_
_entity_poly.entity_id
_entity_poly.type
_entity_poly.pdbx_seq_one_letter_code
_entity_poly.pdbx_strand_id
1 'polypeptide(L)' 'MKISSEIIQGSPRQVIVEEAERWNADLVVRGSRGLGTWNRLLLGSVSNSVIHHANCSVEVVRRPPAN' A
#
# COMPACT_ATOMS: atom_id res chain seq x y z
N MET A 1 -13.84 -15.69 -10.29
CA MET A 1 -12.98 -14.63 -9.70
C MET A 1 -12.17 -14.02 -10.83
N LYS A 2 -12.25 -12.69 -11.02
CA LYS A 2 -11.45 -11.97 -12.03
C LYS A 2 -10.19 -11.45 -11.36
N ILE A 3 -9.02 -11.70 -11.95
CA ILE A 3 -7.73 -11.26 -11.44
C ILE A 3 -7.02 -10.56 -12.59
N SER A 4 -6.43 -9.41 -12.31
CA SER A 4 -5.60 -8.65 -13.25
C SER A 4 -4.35 -8.15 -12.55
N SER A 5 -3.29 -7.91 -13.32
CA SER A 5 -2.04 -7.33 -12.85
C SER A 5 -1.57 -6.30 -13.84
N GLU A 6 -1.10 -5.16 -13.36
CA GLU A 6 -0.59 -4.07 -14.19
C GLU A 6 0.77 -3.60 -13.66
N ILE A 7 1.64 -3.18 -14.57
CA ILE A 7 2.91 -2.53 -14.24
C ILE A 7 2.75 -1.06 -14.63
N ILE A 8 2.81 -0.19 -13.63
CA ILE A 8 2.59 1.24 -13.81
C ILE A 8 3.87 1.99 -13.43
N GLN A 9 4.30 2.90 -14.30
CA GLN A 9 5.44 3.77 -14.03
C GLN A 9 4.96 5.07 -13.37
N GLY A 10 5.71 5.55 -12.38
CA GLY A 10 5.43 6.81 -11.70
C GLY A 10 5.81 6.75 -10.23
N SER A 11 5.40 7.79 -9.48
CA SER A 11 5.55 7.81 -8.03
C SER A 11 4.59 6.79 -7.40
N PRO A 12 5.08 5.77 -6.65
CA PRO A 12 4.21 4.78 -6.01
C PRO A 12 3.13 5.40 -5.11
N ARG A 13 3.39 6.59 -4.56
CA ARG A 13 2.46 7.31 -3.68
C ARG A 13 1.23 7.81 -4.43
N GLN A 14 1.43 8.26 -5.66
CA GLN A 14 0.39 8.84 -6.51
C GLN A 14 -0.36 7.74 -7.24
N VAL A 15 0.38 6.89 -7.97
CA VAL A 15 -0.23 5.87 -8.83
C VAL A 15 -1.11 4.89 -8.05
N ILE A 16 -0.78 4.56 -6.79
CA ILE A 16 -1.63 3.67 -5.98
C ILE A 16 -2.98 4.34 -5.66
N VAL A 17 -2.98 5.64 -5.35
CA VAL A 17 -4.20 6.39 -5.02
C VAL A 17 -5.03 6.61 -6.28
N GLU A 18 -4.39 7.05 -7.36
CA GLU A 18 -5.03 7.28 -8.67
C GLU A 18 -5.65 6.00 -9.21
N GLU A 19 -4.94 4.86 -9.13
CA GLU A 19 -5.52 3.59 -9.55
C GLU A 19 -6.68 3.20 -8.65
N ALA A 20 -6.56 3.31 -7.31
CA ALA A 20 -7.67 3.04 -6.39
C ALA A 20 -8.94 3.84 -6.73
N GLU A 21 -8.79 5.11 -7.11
CA GLU A 21 -9.87 5.95 -7.60
C GLU A 21 -10.42 5.47 -8.95
N ARG A 22 -9.53 5.19 -9.92
CA ARG A 22 -9.89 4.83 -11.31
C ARG A 22 -10.83 3.64 -11.42
N TRP A 23 -10.61 2.59 -10.64
CA TRP A 23 -11.47 1.40 -10.60
C TRP A 23 -12.45 1.36 -9.42
N ASN A 24 -12.56 2.44 -8.63
CA ASN A 24 -13.41 2.52 -7.43
C ASN A 24 -13.15 1.38 -6.44
N ALA A 25 -11.90 1.23 -5.98
CA ALA A 25 -11.56 0.21 -4.99
C ALA A 25 -12.23 0.47 -3.65
N ASP A 26 -12.72 -0.60 -3.00
CA ASP A 26 -13.18 -0.54 -1.61
C ASP A 26 -12.02 -0.66 -0.60
N LEU A 27 -10.93 -1.32 -1.00
CA LEU A 27 -9.78 -1.64 -0.16
C LEU A 27 -8.47 -1.70 -0.96
N VAL A 28 -7.45 -1.00 -0.46
CA VAL A 28 -6.06 -1.15 -0.89
C VAL A 28 -5.31 -2.00 0.13
N VAL A 29 -4.77 -3.14 -0.31
CA VAL A 29 -3.91 -4.00 0.53
C VAL A 29 -2.46 -3.81 0.13
N ARG A 30 -1.59 -3.55 1.11
CA ARG A 30 -0.16 -3.45 0.85
C ARG A 30 0.70 -4.13 1.90
N GLY A 31 1.72 -4.83 1.44
CA GLY A 31 2.77 -5.33 2.33
C GLY A 31 3.63 -4.21 2.92
N SER A 32 4.02 -4.38 4.18
CA SER A 32 5.11 -3.63 4.78
C SER A 32 6.45 -4.20 4.30
N ARG A 33 7.33 -3.40 3.70
CA ARG A 33 8.75 -3.77 3.54
C ARG A 33 9.43 -3.47 4.87
N GLY A 34 9.96 -4.51 5.54
CA GLY A 34 10.70 -4.33 6.78
C GLY A 34 11.98 -3.56 6.51
N LEU A 35 12.05 -2.30 6.97
CA LEU A 35 13.25 -1.44 6.86
C LEU A 35 14.33 -1.82 7.92
N GLY A 36 14.38 -3.08 8.38
CA GLY A 36 15.21 -3.50 9.51
C GLY A 36 14.70 -2.98 10.86
N THR A 37 15.55 -3.05 11.90
CA THR A 37 15.28 -2.70 13.32
C THR A 37 14.87 -1.25 13.54
N TRP A 38 14.91 -0.40 12.52
CA TRP A 38 14.50 1.00 12.61
C TRP A 38 12.98 1.11 12.62
N ASN A 39 12.46 1.11 13.85
CA ASN A 39 11.09 1.40 14.27
C ASN A 39 9.99 0.52 13.67
N ARG A 40 9.70 -0.58 14.38
CA ARG A 40 8.45 -1.37 14.29
C ARG A 40 7.16 -0.53 14.43
N LEU A 41 7.29 0.76 14.77
CA LEU A 41 6.22 1.73 14.96
C LEU A 41 6.02 2.69 13.78
N LEU A 42 6.98 2.80 12.84
CA LEU A 42 6.86 3.76 11.73
C LEU A 42 6.28 3.08 10.48
N LEU A 43 5.20 3.65 9.97
CA LEU A 43 4.71 3.36 8.62
C LEU A 43 5.75 3.88 7.62
N GLY A 44 6.11 3.06 6.63
CA GLY A 44 6.96 3.54 5.55
C GLY A 44 6.33 4.77 4.88
N SER A 45 7.15 5.65 4.29
CA SER A 45 6.66 6.58 3.26
C SER A 45 5.91 5.76 2.19
N VAL A 46 5.08 6.27 1.29
CA VAL A 46 4.10 5.41 0.57
C VAL A 46 3.02 4.81 1.47
N SER A 47 3.29 4.12 2.60
CA SER A 47 2.20 3.60 3.49
C SER A 47 1.48 4.77 4.09
N ASN A 48 2.28 5.65 4.69
CA ASN A 48 1.83 6.90 5.22
C ASN A 48 1.08 7.71 4.14
N SER A 49 1.66 7.81 2.93
CA SER A 49 1.03 8.59 1.85
C SER A 49 -0.32 8.03 1.43
N VAL A 50 -0.40 6.72 1.17
CA VAL A 50 -1.64 6.10 0.67
C VAL A 50 -2.74 6.14 1.73
N ILE A 51 -2.41 5.84 3.01
CA ILE A 51 -3.38 5.93 4.12
C ILE A 51 -4.01 7.32 4.23
N HIS A 52 -3.25 8.38 3.97
CA HIS A 52 -3.74 9.76 4.10
C HIS A 52 -4.51 10.28 2.88
N HIS A 53 -4.36 9.66 1.71
CA HIS A 53 -4.90 10.23 0.45
C HIS A 53 -5.85 9.30 -0.30
N ALA A 54 -5.88 7.99 0.01
CA ALA A 54 -6.82 7.08 -0.63
C ALA A 54 -8.27 7.45 -0.23
N ASN A 55 -9.18 7.36 -1.20
CA ASN A 55 -10.62 7.53 -0.99
C ASN A 55 -11.32 6.29 -0.39
N CYS A 56 -10.56 5.26 -0.03
CA CYS A 56 -11.03 3.95 0.41
C CYS A 56 -10.22 3.40 1.58
N SER A 57 -10.63 2.24 2.10
CA SER A 57 -9.93 1.58 3.21
C SER A 57 -8.52 1.16 2.80
N VAL A 58 -7.56 1.20 3.73
CA VAL A 58 -6.17 0.80 3.47
C VAL A 58 -5.69 -0.16 4.55
N GLU A 59 -5.28 -1.36 4.14
CA GLU A 59 -4.73 -2.40 5.02
C GLU A 59 -3.22 -2.55 4.79
N VAL A 60 -2.42 -2.32 5.84
CA VAL A 60 -0.96 -2.49 5.80
C VAL A 60 -0.56 -3.78 6.51
N VAL A 61 -0.30 -4.81 5.71
CA VAL A 61 -0.02 -6.15 6.19
C VAL A 61 1.45 -6.26 6.60
N ARG A 62 1.69 -6.57 7.88
CA ARG A 62 3.03 -6.82 8.43
C ARG A 62 3.49 -8.23 8.10
N ARG A 63 4.80 -8.41 7.88
CA ARG A 63 5.37 -9.76 7.76
C ARG A 63 5.31 -10.46 9.13
N PRO A 64 4.91 -11.74 9.21
CA PRO A 64 5.04 -12.51 10.44
C PRO A 64 6.52 -12.58 10.88
N PRO A 65 6.79 -12.75 12.19
CA PRO A 65 8.15 -12.97 12.69
C PRO A 65 8.81 -14.14 11.94
N ALA A 66 10.12 -14.05 11.70
CA ALA A 66 10.87 -15.21 11.24
C ALA A 66 10.99 -16.19 12.43
N ASN A 67 10.61 -17.45 12.21
CA ASN A 67 10.77 -18.53 13.18
C ASN A 67 12.24 -18.87 13.38
#